data_AF-A0A1X1RV63-F1
#
_entry.id   AF-A0A1X1RV63-F1
#
_cell.length_a   1.000
_cell.length_b   1.000
_cell.length_c   1.000
_cell.angle_alpha   90.00
_cell.angle_beta   90.00
_cell.angle_gamma   90.00
#
_symmetry.space_group_name_H-M   'P 1'
#
loop_
_entity.id
_entity.type
_entity.pdbx_description
1 polymer ?
#
loop_
_entity_poly.entity_id
_entity_poly.type
_entity_poly.pdbx_seq_one_letter_code
_entity_poly.pdbx_strand_id
1 'polypeptide(L)' 'MRRAVADELLSSPGLLALDLSGVNRIDGDGIDALTSAATQAGESDIGLCLVGAHKGPSAAALAAADLSELVEIVPTLDDI' A
#
# COMPACT_ATOMS: atom_id res chain seq x y z
N MET A 1 8.69 14.79 8.45
CA MET A 1 7.23 15.04 8.53
C MET A 1 6.52 13.71 8.33
N ARG A 2 5.44 13.44 9.08
CA ARG A 2 4.63 12.22 8.92
C ARG A 2 3.30 12.67 8.32
N ARG A 3 3.03 12.29 7.08
CA ARG A 3 1.74 12.54 6.41
C ARG A 3 0.97 11.22 6.32
N ALA A 4 -0.35 11.30 6.49
CA ALA A 4 -1.19 10.14 6.29
C ALA A 4 -1.30 9.83 4.80
N VAL A 5 -1.53 8.56 4.47
CA VAL A 5 -1.77 8.12 3.07
C VAL A 5 -2.93 8.90 2.45
N ALA A 6 -3.99 9.14 3.25
CA ALA A 6 -5.12 9.97 2.84
C ALA A 6 -4.72 11.40 2.44
N ASP A 7 -3.76 12.03 3.14
CA ASP A 7 -3.31 13.38 2.83
C ASP A 7 -2.54 13.42 1.50
N GLU A 8 -1.81 12.35 1.18
CA GLU A 8 -1.10 12.23 -0.10
C GLU A 8 -2.07 11.99 -1.26
N LEU A 9 -3.11 11.18 -1.06
CA LEU A 9 -4.16 10.96 -2.07
C LEU A 9 -4.91 12.25 -2.41
N LEU A 10 -5.11 13.15 -1.43
CA LEU A 10 -5.72 14.47 -1.67
C LEU A 10 -4.88 15.38 -2.58
N SER A 11 -3.59 15.08 -2.74
CA SER A 11 -2.71 15.80 -3.67
C SER A 11 -2.86 15.28 -5.12
N SER A 12 -3.71 14.28 -5.35
CA SER A 12 -4.00 13.63 -6.63
C SER A 12 -2.73 13.25 -7.43
N PRO A 13 -1.79 12.49 -6.84
CA PRO A 13 -0.62 12.00 -7.57
C PRO A 13 -1.06 11.01 -8.66
N GLY A 14 -0.29 10.90 -9.76
CA GLY A 14 -0.53 9.84 -10.75
C GLY A 14 -0.19 8.44 -10.22
N LEU A 15 0.73 8.36 -9.26
CA LEU A 15 1.17 7.12 -8.61
C LEU A 15 1.56 7.42 -7.16
N LEU A 16 1.13 6.56 -6.24
CA LEU A 16 1.52 6.56 -4.84
C LEU A 16 2.19 5.22 -4.50
N ALA A 17 3.46 5.28 -4.12
CA ALA A 17 4.22 4.11 -3.69
C ALA A 17 4.37 4.11 -2.16
N LEU A 18 3.98 3.02 -1.52
CA LEU A 18 4.04 2.81 -0.08
C LEU A 18 5.14 1.80 0.24
N ASP A 19 6.26 2.28 0.78
CA ASP A 19 7.38 1.44 1.17
C ASP A 19 7.12 0.73 2.50
N LEU A 20 6.94 -0.59 2.42
CA LEU A 20 6.72 -1.48 3.54
C LEU A 20 7.96 -2.33 3.88
N SER A 21 9.11 -2.07 3.23
CA SER A 21 10.35 -2.84 3.45
C SER A 21 10.85 -2.80 4.91
N GLY A 22 10.55 -1.73 5.65
CA GLY A 22 10.84 -1.59 7.07
C GLY A 22 9.76 -2.11 8.02
N VAL A 23 8.63 -2.61 7.49
CA VAL A 23 7.46 -3.00 8.30
C VAL A 23 7.52 -4.48 8.65
N ASN A 24 7.76 -4.76 9.92
CA ASN A 24 7.87 -6.13 10.44
C ASN A 24 6.52 -6.76 10.83
N ARG A 25 5.44 -5.98 10.93
CA ARG A 25 4.11 -6.50 11.28
C ARG A 25 3.04 -5.49 10.86
N ILE A 26 1.92 -5.99 10.36
CA ILE A 26 0.70 -5.25 10.09
C ILE A 26 -0.42 -5.97 10.86
N ASP A 27 -1.22 -5.23 11.60
CA ASP A 27 -2.40 -5.73 12.30
C ASP A 27 -3.68 -5.48 11.49
N GLY A 28 -4.84 -5.88 12.02
CA GLY A 28 -6.12 -5.72 11.33
C GLY A 28 -6.41 -4.26 10.98
N ASP A 29 -6.21 -3.33 11.92
CA ASP A 29 -6.41 -1.90 11.69
C ASP A 29 -5.48 -1.36 10.58
N GLY A 30 -4.24 -1.84 10.53
CA GLY A 30 -3.30 -1.52 9.45
C GLY A 30 -3.72 -2.06 8.08
N ILE A 31 -4.30 -3.26 8.04
CA ILE A 31 -4.88 -3.84 6.81
C ILE A 31 -6.09 -3.03 6.36
N ASP A 32 -7.01 -2.70 7.26
CA ASP A 32 -8.20 -1.90 6.93
C ASP A 32 -7.82 -0.53 6.38
N ALA A 33 -6.78 0.09 6.94
CA ALA A 33 -6.25 1.35 6.44
C ALA A 33 -5.65 1.24 5.02
N LEU A 34 -4.90 0.17 4.74
CA LEU A 34 -4.35 -0.09 3.40
C LEU A 34 -5.45 -0.37 2.37
N THR A 35 -6.44 -1.17 2.74
CA THR A 35 -7.61 -1.46 1.90
C THR A 35 -8.39 -0.18 1.59
N SER A 36 -8.64 0.66 2.59
CA SER A 36 -9.31 1.94 2.39
C SER A 36 -8.51 2.87 1.48
N ALA A 37 -7.18 2.92 1.62
CA ALA A 37 -6.33 3.71 0.75
C ALA A 37 -6.34 3.18 -0.70
N ALA A 38 -6.33 1.86 -0.89
CA ALA A 38 -6.42 1.24 -2.22
C ALA A 38 -7.74 1.54 -2.91
N THR A 39 -8.86 1.45 -2.17
CA THR A 39 -10.18 1.83 -2.69
C THR A 39 -10.21 3.30 -3.10
N GLN A 40 -9.75 4.21 -2.24
CA GLN A 40 -9.72 5.65 -2.54
C GLN A 40 -8.83 6.00 -3.73
N ALA A 41 -7.67 5.34 -3.84
CA ALA A 41 -6.76 5.52 -4.97
C ALA A 41 -7.44 5.08 -6.28
N GLY A 42 -8.06 3.89 -6.29
CA GLY A 42 -8.79 3.39 -7.46
C GLY A 42 -9.98 4.26 -7.86
N GLU A 43 -10.74 4.80 -6.91
CA GLU A 43 -11.83 5.77 -7.18
C GLU A 43 -11.33 7.08 -7.80
N SER A 44 -10.06 7.43 -7.54
CA SER A 44 -9.44 8.67 -7.98
C SER A 44 -8.52 8.50 -9.19
N ASP A 45 -8.51 7.32 -9.83
CA ASP A 45 -7.60 6.96 -10.93
C ASP A 45 -6.11 7.13 -10.57
N ILE A 46 -5.76 6.87 -9.30
CA ILE A 46 -4.41 6.93 -8.75
C ILE A 46 -3.87 5.49 -8.68
N GLY A 47 -2.71 5.25 -9.27
CA GLY A 47 -1.99 4.00 -9.06
C GLY A 47 -1.51 3.91 -7.60
N LEU A 48 -1.84 2.84 -6.88
CA LEU A 48 -1.29 2.55 -5.57
C LEU A 48 -0.42 1.29 -5.64
N CYS A 49 0.85 1.43 -5.23
CA CYS A 49 1.80 0.33 -5.21
C CYS A 49 2.37 0.11 -3.80
N LEU A 50 2.49 -1.15 -3.39
CA LEU A 50 3.17 -1.53 -2.16
C LEU A 50 4.56 -2.06 -2.46
N VAL A 51 5.58 -1.44 -1.89
CA VAL A 51 6.98 -1.79 -2.12
C VAL A 51 7.50 -2.64 -0.97
N GLY A 52 8.26 -3.69 -1.28
CA GLY A 52 8.90 -4.53 -0.27
C GLY A 52 7.94 -5.43 0.49
N ALA A 53 6.65 -5.44 0.12
CA ALA A 53 5.59 -6.20 0.77
C ALA A 53 5.44 -7.64 0.22
N HIS A 54 6.15 -7.95 -0.86
CA HIS A 54 6.13 -9.24 -1.56
C HIS A 54 6.71 -10.42 -0.74
N LYS A 55 7.60 -10.14 0.22
CA LYS A 55 8.28 -11.12 1.07
C LYS A 55 8.52 -10.54 2.45
N GLY A 56 8.37 -11.37 3.48
CA GLY A 56 8.61 -10.97 4.87
C GLY A 56 7.41 -11.20 5.77
N PRO A 57 7.47 -10.73 7.02
CA PRO A 57 6.46 -11.06 8.03
C PRO A 57 5.11 -10.36 7.76
N SER A 58 5.11 -9.25 7.02
CA SER A 58 3.91 -8.52 6.59
C SER A 58 3.22 -9.19 5.38
N ALA A 59 3.94 -9.97 4.57
CA ALA A 59 3.40 -10.57 3.35
C ALA A 59 2.24 -11.54 3.63
N ALA A 60 2.31 -12.31 4.71
CA ALA A 60 1.22 -13.23 5.09
C ALA A 60 -0.06 -12.47 5.51
N ALA A 61 0.08 -11.33 6.18
CA ALA A 61 -1.06 -10.49 6.57
C ALA A 61 -1.71 -9.83 5.34
N LEU A 62 -0.89 -9.35 4.40
CA LEU A 62 -1.35 -8.78 3.13
C LEU A 62 -2.06 -9.83 2.26
N ALA A 63 -1.49 -11.03 2.17
CA ALA A 63 -2.08 -12.13 1.41
C ALA A 63 -3.39 -12.61 2.03
N ALA A 64 -3.49 -12.67 3.37
CA ALA A 64 -4.74 -13.04 4.04
C ALA A 64 -5.87 -12.01 3.86
N ALA A 65 -5.53 -10.79 3.44
CA ALA A 65 -6.45 -9.71 3.15
C ALA A 65 -6.74 -9.53 1.65
N ASP A 66 -6.19 -10.40 0.80
CA ASP A 66 -6.30 -10.32 -0.66
C ASP A 66 -5.91 -8.95 -1.26
N LEU A 67 -5.04 -8.21 -0.56
CA LEU A 67 -4.66 -6.84 -0.96
C LEU A 67 -3.97 -6.80 -2.32
N SER A 68 -3.32 -7.89 -2.74
CA SER A 68 -2.72 -8.02 -4.08
C SER A 68 -3.73 -7.93 -5.22
N GLU A 69 -5.04 -8.07 -4.97
CA GLU A 69 -6.08 -7.83 -5.99
C GLU A 69 -6.40 -6.34 -6.16
N LEU A 70 -6.12 -5.52 -5.15
CA LEU A 70 -6.45 -4.09 -5.12
C LEU A 70 -5.26 -3.21 -5.50
N VAL A 71 -4.04 -3.68 -5.28
CA VAL A 71 -2.81 -2.90 -5.49
C VAL A 71 -1.73 -3.75 -6.11
N GLU A 72 -0.80 -3.09 -6.81
CA GLU A 72 0.39 -3.75 -7.29
C GLU A 72 1.41 -3.90 -6.15
N ILE A 73 2.01 -5.08 -6.00
CA ILE A 73 3.05 -5.34 -5.00
C ILE A 73 4.37 -5.55 -5.73
N VAL A 74 5.29 -4.61 -5.54
CA VAL A 74 6.61 -4.63 -6.18
C VAL A 74 7.72 -4.90 -5.16
N PRO A 75 8.83 -5.53 -5.58
CA PRO A 75 9.91 -5.85 -4.66
C PRO A 75 10.69 -4.64 -4.21
N THR A 76 10.96 -3.68 -5.11
CA THR A 76 11.74 -2.46 -4.80
C THR A 76 11.14 -1.21 -5.47
N LEU A 77 11.59 -0.02 -5.04
CA LEU A 77 11.19 1.26 -5.66
C LEU A 77 11.72 1.42 -7.09
N ASP A 78 12.69 0.61 -7.52
CA ASP A 78 13.21 0.65 -8.89
C ASP A 78 12.28 -0.07 -9.89
N ASP A 79 11.24 -0.76 -9.40
CA ASP A 79 10.29 -1.54 -10.19
C ASP A 79 8.97 -0.79 -10.51
N ILE A 80 8.89 0.52 -10.25
CA ILE A 80 7.69 1.37 -10.39
C ILE A 80 7.94 2.62 -11.23
#